data_AF-A0A839EMJ7-F1
#
_entry.id   AF-A0A839EMJ7-F1
#
_cell.length_a   1.000
_cell.length_b   1.000
_cell.length_c   1.000
_cell.angle_alpha   90.00
_cell.angle_beta   90.00
_cell.angle_gamma   90.00
#
_symmetry.space_group_name_H-M   'P 1'
#
loop_
_entity.id
_entity.type
_entity.pdbx_description
1 polymer ?
#
loop_
_entity_poly.entity_id
_entity_poly.type
_entity_poly.pdbx_seq_one_letter_code
_entity_poly.pdbx_strand_id
1 'polypeptide(L)'
;MSDAGLTNGAFYPHFDSKAELVRECVADALEGQAEKLLKALASGGLELVIATYLSPEHRDNPGDGCASAALLPELARQPADTRQLYTDRLLAMVRQMSAGLPPQTRDPEGAVLAIYAMFVGTLQMARAVEGTVLSDRILAVGADAVRALAQSYQVKG
;
A
#
# COMPACT_ATOMS: atom_id res chain seq x y z
N MET A 1 2.69 7.59 -23.68
CA MET A 1 2.50 6.94 -25.01
C MET A 1 3.76 7.02 -25.82
N SER A 2 4.37 8.21 -26.00
CA SER A 2 5.75 8.37 -26.49
C SER A 2 6.73 7.43 -25.80
N ASP A 3 6.64 7.36 -24.47
CA ASP A 3 7.58 6.59 -23.63
C ASP A 3 7.36 5.07 -23.74
N ALA A 4 6.18 4.66 -24.23
CA ALA A 4 5.86 3.27 -24.55
C ALA A 4 6.10 2.94 -26.04
N GLY A 5 6.63 3.89 -26.82
CA GLY A 5 6.83 3.74 -28.27
C GLY A 5 5.55 3.68 -29.10
N LEU A 6 4.39 3.99 -28.53
CA LEU A 6 3.08 3.90 -29.18
C LEU A 6 2.66 5.25 -29.79
N THR A 7 2.25 5.22 -31.06
CA THR A 7 1.56 6.34 -31.70
C THR A 7 0.10 6.41 -31.22
N ASN A 8 -0.56 7.58 -31.30
CA ASN A 8 -1.96 7.72 -30.84
C ASN A 8 -2.91 6.69 -31.48
N GLY A 9 -2.66 6.24 -32.71
CA GLY A 9 -3.47 5.21 -33.38
C GLY A 9 -3.22 3.79 -32.87
N ALA A 10 -2.06 3.52 -32.27
CA ALA A 10 -1.70 2.22 -31.70
C ALA A 10 -2.18 2.03 -30.24
N PHE A 11 -2.78 3.06 -29.63
CA PHE A 11 -3.31 3.00 -28.25
C PHE A 11 -4.69 2.34 -28.16
N TYR A 12 -5.62 2.78 -29.00
CA TYR A 12 -7.03 2.40 -28.94
C TYR A 12 -7.35 0.92 -29.28
N PRO A 13 -6.47 0.13 -29.94
CA PRO A 13 -6.65 -1.31 -30.03
C PRO A 13 -6.46 -2.07 -28.70
N HIS A 14 -5.82 -1.44 -27.70
CA HIS A 14 -5.52 -2.07 -26.41
C HIS A 14 -6.38 -1.54 -25.26
N PHE A 15 -6.83 -0.30 -25.35
CA PHE A 15 -7.66 0.35 -24.34
C PHE A 15 -8.72 1.22 -25.04
N ASP A 16 -9.98 1.08 -24.62
CA ASP A 16 -11.10 1.88 -25.10
C ASP A 16 -10.92 3.35 -24.73
N SER A 17 -10.17 3.65 -23.67
CA SER A 17 -9.82 5.02 -23.29
C SER A 17 -8.55 5.13 -22.45
N LYS A 18 -8.00 6.35 -22.36
CA LYS A 18 -6.92 6.67 -21.39
C LYS A 18 -7.34 6.41 -19.94
N ALA A 19 -8.62 6.60 -19.62
CA ALA A 19 -9.14 6.33 -18.29
C ALA A 19 -9.12 4.84 -17.97
N GLU A 20 -9.40 3.99 -18.95
CA GLU A 20 -9.29 2.54 -18.82
C GLU A 20 -7.84 2.10 -18.62
N LEU A 21 -6.89 2.62 -19.40
CA LEU A 21 -5.46 2.36 -19.15
C LEU A 21 -5.07 2.73 -17.71
N VAL A 22 -5.43 3.92 -17.24
CA VAL A 22 -5.12 4.36 -15.87
C VAL A 22 -5.73 3.40 -14.84
N ARG A 23 -6.96 2.93 -15.08
CA ARG A 23 -7.63 1.96 -14.23
C ARG A 23 -6.87 0.64 -14.15
N GLU A 24 -6.43 0.10 -15.29
CA GLU A 24 -5.62 -1.14 -15.33
C GLU A 24 -4.28 -0.97 -14.63
N CYS A 25 -3.57 0.15 -14.88
CA CYS A 25 -2.31 0.45 -14.20
C CYS A 25 -2.47 0.56 -12.68
N VAL A 26 -3.56 1.18 -12.20
CA VAL A 26 -3.86 1.25 -10.77
C VAL A 26 -4.17 -0.15 -10.22
N ALA A 27 -4.93 -0.97 -10.95
CA ALA A 27 -5.25 -2.33 -10.53
C ALA A 27 -3.97 -3.17 -10.36
N ASP A 28 -3.09 -3.15 -11.36
CA ASP A 28 -1.80 -3.85 -11.38
C ASP A 28 -0.89 -3.37 -10.22
N ALA A 29 -0.78 -2.06 -10.03
CA ALA A 29 0.03 -1.50 -8.95
C ALA A 29 -0.50 -1.87 -7.54
N LEU A 30 -1.83 -1.96 -7.36
CA LEU A 30 -2.44 -2.41 -6.11
C LEU A 30 -2.20 -3.92 -5.87
N GLU A 31 -2.26 -4.72 -6.92
CA GLU A 31 -2.02 -6.16 -6.87
C GLU A 31 -0.55 -6.47 -6.53
N GLY A 32 0.40 -5.89 -7.26
CA GLY A 32 1.83 -6.04 -6.97
C GLY A 32 2.21 -5.54 -5.57
N GLN A 33 1.54 -4.50 -5.08
CA GLN A 33 1.71 -4.05 -3.69
C GLN A 33 1.22 -5.11 -2.69
N ALA A 34 0.02 -5.65 -2.88
CA ALA A 34 -0.52 -6.69 -2.00
C ALA A 34 0.37 -7.93 -1.97
N GLU A 35 0.87 -8.37 -3.14
CA GLU A 35 1.81 -9.49 -3.24
C GLU A 35 3.09 -9.28 -2.43
N LYS A 36 3.69 -8.09 -2.52
CA LYS A 36 4.90 -7.75 -1.73
C LYS A 36 4.62 -7.84 -0.23
N LEU A 37 3.49 -7.33 0.24
CA LEU A 37 3.10 -7.39 1.65
C LEU A 37 2.87 -8.84 2.11
N LEU A 38 2.17 -9.63 1.32
CA LEU A 38 1.89 -11.04 1.63
C LEU A 38 3.17 -11.87 1.65
N LYS A 39 4.08 -11.63 0.69
CA LYS A 39 5.38 -12.30 0.66
C LYS A 39 6.22 -11.96 1.89
N ALA A 40 6.28 -10.69 2.29
CA ALA A 40 6.97 -10.27 3.50
C ALA A 40 6.34 -10.89 4.76
N LEU A 41 5.01 -10.88 4.85
CA LEU A 41 4.28 -11.48 5.96
C LEU A 41 4.55 -12.99 6.07
N ALA A 42 4.51 -13.72 4.96
CA ALA A 42 4.79 -15.15 4.92
C ALA A 42 6.25 -15.49 5.25
N SER A 43 7.19 -14.63 4.86
CA SER A 43 8.63 -14.91 5.01
C SER A 43 9.18 -14.54 6.38
N GLY A 44 8.65 -13.50 7.02
CA GLY A 44 9.22 -12.96 8.27
C GLY A 44 8.20 -12.32 9.21
N GLY A 45 6.90 -12.59 8.98
CA GLY A 45 5.83 -12.06 9.82
C GLY A 45 5.70 -10.54 9.73
N LEU A 46 5.00 -9.98 10.71
CA LEU A 46 4.71 -8.55 10.74
C LEU A 46 5.97 -7.68 10.85
N GLU A 47 7.01 -8.12 11.56
CA GLU A 47 8.25 -7.33 11.67
C GLU A 47 8.94 -7.15 10.33
N LEU A 48 8.95 -8.17 9.47
CA LEU A 48 9.50 -8.01 8.12
C LEU A 48 8.63 -7.07 7.27
N VAL A 49 7.30 -7.11 7.42
CA VAL A 49 6.40 -6.14 6.78
C VAL A 49 6.71 -4.72 7.25
N ILE A 50 6.87 -4.48 8.55
CA ILE A 50 7.22 -3.16 9.11
C ILE A 50 8.56 -2.69 8.55
N ALA A 51 9.58 -3.54 8.61
CA ALA A 51 10.94 -3.20 8.20
C ALA A 51 11.03 -2.89 6.69
N THR A 52 10.29 -3.62 5.86
CA THR A 52 10.24 -3.37 4.41
C THR A 52 9.41 -2.13 4.09
N TYR A 53 8.24 -1.97 4.71
CA TYR A 53 7.33 -0.87 4.40
C TYR A 53 7.85 0.49 4.88
N LEU A 54 8.36 0.57 6.11
CA LEU A 54 8.84 1.83 6.70
C LEU A 54 10.36 1.93 6.60
N SER A 55 10.87 1.79 5.38
CA SER A 55 12.29 1.86 5.04
C SER A 55 12.62 3.10 4.18
N PRO A 56 13.87 3.59 4.23
CA PRO A 56 14.36 4.57 3.27
C PRO A 56 14.20 4.09 1.82
N GLU A 57 14.48 2.81 1.55
CA GLU A 57 14.32 2.22 0.22
C GLU A 57 12.88 2.38 -0.30
N HIS A 58 11.87 2.12 0.52
CA HIS A 58 10.48 2.30 0.12
C HIS A 58 10.06 3.77 0.03
N ARG A 59 10.62 4.64 0.89
CA ARG A 59 10.39 6.09 0.82
C ARG A 59 10.88 6.65 -0.51
N ASP A 60 12.13 6.33 -0.86
CA ASP A 60 12.90 6.93 -1.97
C ASP A 60 12.45 6.41 -3.34
N ASN A 61 11.70 5.30 -3.38
CA ASN A 61 11.22 4.67 -4.61
C ASN A 61 9.68 4.67 -4.68
N PRO A 62 9.02 5.83 -4.86
CA PRO A 62 7.56 5.90 -4.93
C PRO A 62 6.96 5.17 -6.14
N GLY A 63 7.70 5.05 -7.25
CA GLY A 63 7.26 4.36 -8.47
C GLY A 63 7.12 2.84 -8.30
N ASP A 64 7.96 2.23 -7.46
CA ASP A 64 7.95 0.79 -7.18
C ASP A 64 7.36 0.45 -5.80
N GLY A 65 6.88 1.47 -5.08
CA GLY A 65 6.39 1.39 -3.72
C GLY A 65 4.88 1.21 -3.60
N CYS A 66 4.32 1.67 -2.48
CA CYS A 66 2.91 1.58 -2.17
C CYS A 66 2.12 2.57 -3.04
N ALA A 67 1.39 2.03 -4.02
CA ALA A 67 0.41 2.76 -4.82
C ALA A 67 -0.58 3.57 -3.97
N SER A 68 -1.03 3.06 -2.82
CA SER A 68 -1.97 3.78 -1.95
C SER A 68 -1.33 5.00 -1.29
N ALA A 69 -0.08 4.89 -0.83
CA ALA A 69 0.69 6.02 -0.32
C ALA A 69 0.95 7.08 -1.41
N ALA A 70 1.03 6.69 -2.68
CA ALA A 70 1.23 7.60 -3.80
C ALA A 70 -0.07 8.25 -4.33
N LEU A 71 -1.20 7.52 -4.34
CA LEU A 71 -2.36 7.86 -5.18
C LEU A 71 -3.69 8.00 -4.42
N LEU A 72 -3.76 7.73 -3.11
CA LEU A 72 -5.03 7.77 -2.37
C LEU A 72 -5.81 9.10 -2.51
N PRO A 73 -5.18 10.29 -2.40
CA PRO A 73 -5.86 11.57 -2.60
C PRO A 73 -6.48 11.73 -4.01
N GLU A 74 -5.82 11.19 -5.03
CA GLU A 74 -6.28 11.21 -6.42
C GLU A 74 -7.41 10.19 -6.62
N LEU A 75 -7.26 8.98 -6.10
CA LEU A 75 -8.26 7.91 -6.14
C LEU A 75 -9.58 8.33 -5.50
N ALA A 76 -9.52 9.07 -4.38
CA ALA A 76 -10.70 9.60 -3.71
C ALA A 76 -11.54 10.54 -4.60
N ARG A 77 -10.92 11.19 -5.59
CA ARG A 77 -11.58 12.12 -6.54
C ARG A 77 -11.99 11.46 -7.85
N GLN A 78 -11.67 10.18 -8.07
CA GLN A 78 -12.05 9.45 -9.27
C GLN A 78 -13.55 9.11 -9.31
N PRO A 79 -14.11 8.75 -10.49
CA PRO A 79 -15.47 8.24 -10.63
C PRO A 79 -15.75 7.00 -9.76
N ALA A 80 -17.04 6.70 -9.57
CA ALA A 80 -17.48 5.62 -8.69
C ALA A 80 -16.84 4.27 -9.03
N ASP A 81 -16.75 3.91 -10.31
CA ASP A 81 -16.22 2.61 -10.75
C ASP A 81 -14.75 2.43 -10.37
N THR A 82 -13.93 3.49 -10.46
CA THR A 82 -12.52 3.45 -10.04
C THR A 82 -12.38 3.34 -8.53
N ARG A 83 -13.24 4.04 -7.76
CA ARG A 83 -13.26 3.90 -6.30
C ARG A 83 -13.74 2.52 -5.86
N GLN A 84 -14.66 1.91 -6.61
CA GLN A 84 -15.12 0.54 -6.37
C GLN A 84 -13.99 -0.46 -6.60
N LEU A 85 -13.25 -0.33 -7.71
CA LEU A 85 -12.05 -1.14 -7.96
C LEU A 85 -11.06 -1.07 -6.80
N TYR A 86 -10.74 0.13 -6.33
CA TYR A 86 -9.85 0.29 -5.17
C TYR A 86 -10.40 -0.40 -3.92
N THR A 87 -11.70 -0.22 -3.66
CA THR A 87 -12.40 -0.86 -2.53
C THR A 87 -12.25 -2.38 -2.58
N ASP A 88 -12.51 -2.98 -3.74
CA ASP A 88 -12.44 -4.44 -3.91
C ASP A 88 -11.02 -4.97 -3.72
N ARG A 89 -10.00 -4.26 -4.26
CA ARG A 89 -8.58 -4.62 -4.09
C ARG A 89 -8.12 -4.47 -2.64
N LEU A 90 -8.51 -3.39 -1.96
CA LEU A 90 -8.20 -3.20 -0.55
C LEU A 90 -8.81 -4.31 0.31
N LEU A 91 -10.09 -4.66 0.08
CA LEU A 91 -10.76 -5.75 0.81
C LEU A 91 -10.09 -7.10 0.57
N ALA A 92 -9.67 -7.40 -0.66
CA ALA A 92 -8.96 -8.63 -0.98
C ALA A 92 -7.61 -8.72 -0.23
N MET A 93 -6.82 -7.66 -0.27
CA MET A 93 -5.55 -7.57 0.47
C MET A 93 -5.77 -7.71 1.97
N VAL A 94 -6.77 -7.03 2.53
CA VAL A 94 -7.10 -7.09 3.97
C VAL A 94 -7.41 -8.52 4.38
N ARG A 95 -8.28 -9.22 3.64
CA ARG A 95 -8.63 -10.62 3.92
C ARG A 95 -7.42 -11.54 3.87
N GLN A 96 -6.58 -11.40 2.84
CA GLN A 96 -5.39 -12.23 2.67
C GLN A 96 -4.35 -12.01 3.77
N MET A 97 -4.08 -10.75 4.13
CA MET A 97 -3.15 -10.45 5.23
C MET A 97 -3.71 -10.89 6.58
N SER A 98 -5.01 -10.72 6.81
CA SER A 98 -5.69 -11.12 8.05
C SER A 98 -5.59 -12.62 8.29
N ALA A 99 -5.66 -13.43 7.23
CA ALA A 99 -5.47 -14.88 7.32
C ALA A 99 -4.05 -15.29 7.73
N GLY A 100 -3.06 -14.41 7.56
CA GLY A 100 -1.67 -14.62 7.97
C GLY A 100 -1.35 -14.11 9.39
N LEU A 101 -2.31 -13.51 10.10
CA LEU A 101 -2.10 -13.03 11.47
C LEU A 101 -2.25 -14.17 12.50
N PRO A 102 -1.66 -14.03 13.72
CA PRO A 102 -1.81 -15.02 14.78
C PRO A 102 -3.29 -15.31 15.09
N PRO A 103 -3.69 -16.57 15.38
CA PRO A 103 -5.09 -16.93 15.64
C PRO A 103 -5.74 -16.19 16.81
N GLN A 104 -4.92 -15.68 17.75
CA GLN A 104 -5.35 -14.94 18.93
C GLN A 104 -5.48 -13.43 18.66
N THR A 105 -5.35 -13.00 17.41
CA THR A 105 -5.57 -11.61 17.03
C THR A 105 -7.07 -11.29 17.12
N ARG A 106 -7.43 -10.36 18.00
CA ARG A 106 -8.77 -9.79 18.05
C ARG A 106 -8.99 -8.98 16.78
N ASP A 107 -10.14 -9.12 16.12
CA ASP A 107 -10.49 -8.35 14.92
C ASP A 107 -9.33 -8.27 13.88
N PRO A 108 -8.95 -9.40 13.25
CA PRO A 108 -7.80 -9.44 12.34
C PRO A 108 -7.90 -8.45 11.18
N GLU A 109 -9.08 -8.27 10.59
CA GLU A 109 -9.30 -7.31 9.51
C GLU A 109 -9.13 -5.87 9.99
N GLY A 110 -9.68 -5.53 11.16
CA GLY A 110 -9.47 -4.22 11.78
C GLY A 110 -8.00 -3.95 12.11
N ALA A 111 -7.26 -4.97 12.56
CA ALA A 111 -5.83 -4.88 12.81
C ALA A 111 -5.06 -4.54 11.52
N VAL A 112 -5.33 -5.26 10.43
CA VAL A 112 -4.70 -4.99 9.12
C VAL A 112 -5.04 -3.60 8.63
N LEU A 113 -6.31 -3.18 8.68
CA LEU A 113 -6.74 -1.85 8.25
C LEU A 113 -6.04 -0.74 9.04
N ALA A 114 -5.95 -0.88 10.37
CA ALA A 114 -5.31 0.12 11.23
C ALA A 114 -3.80 0.20 10.97
N ILE A 115 -3.12 -0.95 10.86
CA ILE A 115 -1.69 -1.04 10.53
C ILE A 115 -1.42 -0.43 9.14
N TYR A 116 -2.25 -0.77 8.15
CA TYR A 116 -2.10 -0.29 6.79
C TYR A 116 -2.31 1.23 6.69
N ALA A 117 -3.29 1.78 7.40
CA ALA A 117 -3.48 3.22 7.49
C ALA A 117 -2.27 3.94 8.11
N MET A 118 -1.70 3.37 9.18
CA MET A 118 -0.49 3.90 9.82
C MET A 118 0.71 3.85 8.88
N PHE A 119 0.88 2.75 8.15
CA PHE A 119 1.92 2.59 7.14
C PHE A 119 1.83 3.64 6.05
N VAL A 120 0.67 3.77 5.42
CA VAL A 120 0.41 4.73 4.35
C VAL A 120 0.70 6.16 4.82
N GLY A 121 0.12 6.57 5.95
CA GLY A 121 0.27 7.94 6.45
C GLY A 121 1.71 8.27 6.86
N THR A 122 2.38 7.33 7.53
CA THR A 122 3.79 7.49 7.93
C THR A 122 4.68 7.68 6.71
N LEU A 123 4.51 6.83 5.69
CA LEU A 123 5.32 6.89 4.47
C LEU A 123 5.07 8.19 3.69
N GLN A 124 3.82 8.62 3.59
CA GLN A 124 3.45 9.90 2.97
C GLN A 124 4.12 11.10 3.68
N MET A 125 4.09 11.12 5.01
CA MET A 125 4.76 12.16 5.80
C MET A 125 6.28 12.13 5.59
N ALA A 126 6.89 10.94 5.61
CA ALA A 126 8.34 10.80 5.42
C ALA A 126 8.78 11.29 4.04
N ARG A 127 8.01 11.00 2.98
CA ARG A 127 8.25 11.50 1.62
C ARG A 127 8.09 13.01 1.51
N ALA A 128 7.09 13.58 2.19
CA ALA A 128 6.85 15.02 2.15
C ALA A 128 8.02 15.87 2.71
N VAL A 129 8.86 15.29 3.55
CA VAL A 129 10.05 15.95 4.14
C VAL A 129 11.35 15.19 3.83
N GLU A 130 11.39 14.47 2.71
CA GLU A 130 12.55 13.69 2.24
C GLU A 130 13.85 14.52 2.24
N GLY A 131 14.98 13.86 2.51
CA GLY A 131 16.30 14.49 2.59
C GLY A 131 16.60 15.17 3.92
N THR A 132 15.68 15.10 4.89
CA THR A 132 15.86 15.67 6.24
C THR A 132 15.97 14.58 7.31
N VAL A 133 16.63 14.90 8.42
CA VAL A 133 16.66 14.04 9.63
C VAL A 133 15.25 13.75 10.16
N LEU A 134 14.29 14.66 9.91
CA LEU A 134 12.89 14.46 10.28
C LEU A 134 12.26 13.30 9.48
N SER A 135 12.61 13.13 8.20
CA SER A 135 12.11 12.03 7.37
C SER A 135 12.45 10.66 7.97
N ASP A 136 13.72 10.44 8.31
CA ASP A 136 14.17 9.19 8.92
C ASP A 136 13.54 8.98 10.30
N ARG A 137 13.39 10.07 11.07
CA ARG A 137 12.71 10.02 12.36
C ARG A 137 11.25 9.60 12.22
N ILE A 138 10.52 10.11 11.22
CA ILE A 138 9.12 9.74 10.96
C ILE A 138 9.00 8.23 10.69
N LEU A 139 9.89 7.68 9.84
CA LEU A 139 9.90 6.23 9.57
C LEU A 139 10.13 5.42 10.85
N ALA A 140 11.13 5.80 11.66
CA ALA A 140 11.47 5.11 12.90
C ALA A 140 10.32 5.14 13.91
N VAL A 141 9.76 6.31 14.22
CA VAL A 141 8.67 6.42 15.20
C VAL A 141 7.37 5.79 14.68
N GLY A 142 7.14 5.81 13.36
CA GLY A 142 6.00 5.12 12.76
C GLY A 142 6.12 3.61 12.89
N ALA A 143 7.32 3.04 12.72
CA ALA A 143 7.57 1.62 12.95
C ALA A 143 7.27 1.22 14.40
N ASP A 144 7.72 2.01 15.37
CA ASP A 144 7.42 1.77 16.79
C ASP A 144 5.92 1.88 17.10
N ALA A 145 5.24 2.86 16.51
CA ALA A 145 3.80 3.02 16.65
C ALA A 145 3.03 1.83 16.07
N VAL A 146 3.44 1.31 14.91
CA VAL A 146 2.82 0.12 14.29
C VAL A 146 3.02 -1.12 15.18
N ARG A 147 4.21 -1.30 15.77
CA ARG A 147 4.45 -2.41 16.72
C ARG A 147 3.53 -2.34 17.92
N ALA A 148 3.42 -1.16 18.54
CA ALA A 148 2.53 -0.94 19.68
C ALA A 148 1.06 -1.18 19.30
N LEU A 149 0.64 -0.70 18.12
CA LEU A 149 -0.70 -0.93 17.59
C LEU A 149 -0.97 -2.42 17.40
N ALA A 150 -0.07 -3.16 16.76
CA ALA A 150 -0.22 -4.60 16.54
C ALA A 150 -0.32 -5.39 17.85
N GLN A 151 0.46 -5.01 18.86
CA GLN A 151 0.36 -5.60 20.20
C GLN A 151 -1.02 -5.36 20.85
N SER A 152 -1.65 -4.21 20.59
CA SER A 152 -2.99 -3.89 21.14
C SER A 152 -4.11 -4.77 20.58
N TYR A 153 -3.88 -5.43 19.43
CA TYR A 153 -4.81 -6.39 18.83
C TYR A 153 -4.57 -7.84 19.29
N GLN A 154 -3.50 -8.13 20.03
CA GLN A 154 -3.30 -9.45 20.62
C GLN A 154 -4.26 -9.63 21.82
N VAL A 155 -4.99 -10.75 21.87
CA VAL A 155 -5.77 -11.10 23.06
C VAL A 155 -4.80 -11.36 24.21
N LYS A 156 -4.91 -10.58 25.29
CA LYS A 156 -4.20 -10.90 26.54
C LYS A 156 -4.81 -12.20 27.08
N GLY A 157 -3.97 -13.23 27.20
CA GLY A 157 -4.34 -14.50 27.84
C GLY A 157 -4.71 -14.32 29.31
#